data_AF-A0A5C3L368-F1
#
_entry.id   AF-A0A5C3L368-F1
#
_cell.length_a   1.000
_cell.length_b   1.000
_cell.length_c   1.000
_cell.angle_alpha   90.00
_cell.angle_beta   90.00
_cell.angle_gamma   90.00
#
_symmetry.space_group_name_H-M   'P 1'
#
loop_
_entity.id
_entity.type
_entity.pdbx_description
1 polymer ?
#
loop_
_entity_poly.entity_id
_entity_poly.type
_entity_poly.pdbx_seq_one_letter_code
_entity_poly.pdbx_strand_id
1 'polypeptide(L)'
;MGFGHISRDVKLAALHLHSRGLLGLWDIITSCGFSQHTFFHVKCLWNETGDVLPCSIGSRGWPCMLIREDIEYLLELVRDNPTYFLDEMEHLLTNNCFISVHFTMIHQQLEQLGMSRK
;
A
#
# COMPACT_ATOMS: atom_id res chain seq x y z
N MET A 1 -3.71 5.14 -24.45
CA MET A 1 -2.25 5.27 -24.58
C MET A 1 -1.64 4.48 -23.45
N GLY A 2 -0.90 3.42 -23.78
CA GLY A 2 -0.41 2.46 -22.78
C GLY A 2 0.57 3.14 -21.81
N PHE A 3 0.34 2.95 -20.52
CA PHE A 3 1.32 3.27 -19.48
C PHE A 3 2.48 2.29 -19.62
N GLY A 4 3.40 2.59 -20.53
CA GLY A 4 4.61 1.81 -20.73
C GLY A 4 5.42 1.86 -19.44
N HIS A 5 5.78 0.69 -18.92
CA HIS A 5 6.66 0.58 -17.77
C HIS A 5 8.03 1.16 -18.14
N ILE A 6 8.30 2.41 -17.76
CA ILE A 6 9.59 3.03 -18.02
C ILE A 6 10.62 2.38 -17.11
N SER A 7 11.65 1.79 -17.73
CA SER A 7 12.71 1.10 -17.01
C SER A 7 13.39 2.02 -15.99
N ARG A 8 13.82 1.43 -14.87
CA ARG A 8 14.58 2.11 -13.82
C ARG A 8 15.83 2.80 -14.37
N ASP A 9 16.53 2.14 -15.28
CA ASP A 9 17.78 2.62 -15.85
C ASP A 9 17.57 3.90 -16.68
N VAL A 10 16.45 3.97 -17.40
CA VAL A 10 16.08 5.15 -18.19
C VAL A 10 15.79 6.34 -17.28
N LYS A 11 15.15 6.11 -16.12
CA LYS A 11 14.92 7.15 -15.10
C LYS A 11 16.23 7.65 -14.51
N LEU A 12 17.15 6.74 -14.18
CA LEU A 12 18.47 7.10 -13.67
C LEU A 12 19.28 7.88 -14.70
N ALA A 13 19.33 7.41 -15.94
CA ALA A 13 20.05 8.09 -17.02
C ALA A 13 19.53 9.51 -17.24
N ALA A 14 18.21 9.70 -17.30
CA ALA A 14 17.60 11.02 -17.44
C ALA A 14 17.95 11.95 -16.26
N LEU A 15 17.96 11.42 -15.04
CA LEU A 15 18.31 12.17 -13.84
C LEU A 15 19.80 12.57 -13.82
N HIS A 16 20.70 11.68 -14.25
CA HIS A 16 22.12 11.97 -14.39
C HIS A 16 22.42 12.99 -15.50
N LEU A 17 21.72 12.91 -16.63
CA LEU A 17 21.85 13.88 -17.72
C LEU A 17 21.44 15.29 -17.27
N HIS A 18 20.35 15.38 -16.50
CA HIS A 18 19.90 16.64 -15.93
C HIS A 18 20.83 17.15 -14.82
N SER A 19 21.30 16.29 -13.90
CA SER A 19 22.14 16.72 -12.78
C SER A 19 23.52 17.21 -13.21
N ARG A 20 24.04 16.66 -14.32
CA ARG A 20 25.30 17.11 -14.94
C ARG A 20 25.11 18.27 -15.93
N GLY A 21 23.88 18.70 -16.19
CA GLY A 21 23.58 19.78 -17.13
C GLY A 21 23.98 19.51 -18.58
N LEU A 22 24.03 18.23 -18.98
CA LEU A 22 24.53 17.82 -20.31
C LEU A 22 23.51 18.06 -21.43
N LEU A 23 22.22 18.07 -21.10
CA LEU A 23 21.12 18.26 -22.03
C LEU A 23 20.04 19.16 -21.43
N GLY A 24 19.32 19.88 -22.28
CA GLY A 24 18.14 20.64 -21.89
C GLY A 24 17.00 19.72 -21.44
N LEU A 25 16.15 20.20 -20.54
CA LEU A 25 15.02 19.43 -20.00
C LEU A 25 14.11 18.87 -21.11
N TRP A 26 13.82 19.69 -22.13
CA TRP A 26 12.99 19.30 -23.27
C TRP A 26 13.61 18.17 -24.10
N ASP A 27 14.93 18.21 -24.31
CA ASP A 27 15.65 17.18 -25.04
C ASP A 27 15.66 15.86 -24.28
N ILE A 28 15.85 15.91 -22.95
CA ILE A 28 15.83 14.73 -22.08
C ILE A 28 14.44 14.06 -22.10
N ILE A 29 13.38 14.86 -21.94
CA ILE A 29 12.00 14.35 -21.92
C ILE A 29 11.64 13.68 -23.26
N THR A 30 11.99 14.34 -24.37
CA THR A 30 11.72 13.83 -25.72
C THR A 30 12.52 12.56 -26.02
N SER A 31 13.80 12.54 -25.65
CA SER A 31 14.70 11.41 -25.92
C SER A 31 14.37 10.17 -25.08
N CYS A 32 14.01 10.36 -23.81
CA CYS A 32 13.69 9.26 -22.90
C CYS A 32 12.21 8.85 -22.91
N GLY A 33 11.36 9.56 -23.65
CA GLY A 33 9.92 9.29 -23.72
C GLY A 33 9.16 9.58 -22.43
N PHE A 34 9.63 10.54 -21.62
CA PHE A 34 8.94 10.95 -20.40
C PHE A 34 7.81 11.94 -20.68
N SER A 35 6.89 12.06 -19.73
CA SER A 35 6.17 13.32 -19.55
C SER A 35 6.97 14.23 -18.61
N GLN A 36 6.81 15.55 -18.76
CA GLN A 36 7.40 16.51 -17.82
C GLN A 36 7.04 16.19 -16.37
N HIS A 37 5.78 15.83 -16.11
CA HIS A 37 5.30 15.43 -14.78
C HIS A 37 6.05 14.20 -14.24
N THR A 38 6.26 13.17 -15.06
CA THR A 38 7.00 11.96 -14.66
C THR A 38 8.44 12.28 -14.30
N PHE A 39 9.09 13.17 -15.05
CA PHE A 39 10.46 13.58 -14.77
C PHE A 39 10.57 14.30 -13.42
N PHE A 40 9.69 15.27 -13.14
CA PHE A 40 9.70 15.97 -11.85
C PHE A 40 9.36 15.04 -10.69
N HIS A 41 8.42 14.11 -10.87
CA HIS A 41 8.10 13.12 -9.85
C HIS A 41 9.32 12.24 -9.51
N VAL A 42 10.04 11.74 -10.52
CA VAL A 42 11.28 10.97 -10.33
C VAL A 42 12.36 11.80 -9.65
N LYS A 43 12.48 13.08 -10.00
CA LYS A 43 13.43 14.00 -9.37
C LYS A 43 13.11 14.25 -7.90
N CYS A 44 11.83 14.41 -7.54
CA CYS A 44 11.40 14.52 -6.15
C CYS A 44 11.72 13.24 -5.37
N LEU A 45 11.35 12.07 -5.90
CA LEU A 45 11.68 10.78 -5.28
C LEU A 45 13.19 10.60 -5.04
N TRP A 46 14.02 10.98 -6.01
CA TRP A 46 15.47 10.93 -5.88
C TRP A 46 15.98 11.83 -4.76
N ASN A 47 15.45 13.04 -4.64
CA ASN A 47 15.84 13.96 -3.57
C ASN A 47 15.40 13.48 -2.18
N GLU A 48 14.26 12.80 -2.09
CA GLU A 48 13.70 12.32 -0.83
C GLU A 48 14.31 10.99 -0.38
N THR A 49 14.51 10.04 -1.31
CA THR A 49 14.85 8.65 -1.01
C THR A 49 16.23 8.23 -1.54
N GLY A 50 16.79 8.95 -2.52
CA GLY A 50 18.00 8.55 -3.23
C GLY A 50 17.78 7.41 -4.25
N ASP A 51 16.53 7.06 -4.54
CA ASP A 51 16.15 6.08 -5.56
C ASP A 51 15.09 6.67 -6.50
N VAL A 52 15.06 6.17 -7.73
CA VAL A 52 14.09 6.55 -8.79
C VAL A 52 12.81 5.71 -8.74
N LEU A 53 12.81 4.65 -7.93
CA LEU A 53 11.63 3.86 -7.63
C LEU A 53 11.13 4.24 -6.23
N PRO A 54 9.80 4.35 -6.04
CA PRO A 54 9.27 4.46 -4.70
C PRO A 54 9.68 3.20 -3.93
N CYS A 55 10.10 3.37 -2.68
CA CYS A 55 10.24 2.24 -1.76
C CYS A 55 8.91 1.47 -1.79
N SER A 56 8.94 0.23 -2.26
CA SER A 56 7.84 -0.69 -2.07
C SER A 56 7.80 -1.08 -0.59
N ILE A 57 7.45 -0.13 0.27
CA ILE A 57 7.05 -0.42 1.64
C ILE A 57 5.89 -1.40 1.46
N GLY A 58 6.12 -2.62 1.95
CA GLY A 58 5.45 -3.84 1.53
C GLY A 58 3.94 -3.70 1.41
N SER A 59 3.38 -4.40 0.42
CA SER A 59 1.94 -4.65 0.21
C SER A 59 1.05 -3.51 0.69
N ARG A 60 0.55 -2.68 -0.23
CA ARG A 60 -0.54 -1.71 0.01
C ARG A 60 -1.75 -2.41 0.64
N GLY A 61 -1.68 -2.62 1.95
CA GLY A 61 -2.74 -3.04 2.82
C GLY A 61 -3.16 -1.81 3.62
N TRP A 62 -4.46 -1.67 3.78
CA TRP A 62 -5.00 -0.67 4.70
C TRP A 62 -4.47 -0.99 6.11
N PRO A 63 -3.96 -0.02 6.89
CA PRO A 63 -3.66 -0.24 8.29
C PRO A 63 -4.87 -0.89 8.98
N CYS A 64 -4.76 -2.18 9.30
CA CYS A 64 -5.69 -2.84 10.18
C CYS A 64 -5.54 -2.18 11.55
N MET A 65 -6.62 -1.57 12.05
CA MET A 65 -6.65 -1.07 13.43
C MET A 65 -6.55 -2.20 14.46
N LEU A 66 -6.84 -3.43 14.05
CA LEU A 66 -6.69 -4.63 14.87
C LEU A 66 -5.22 -5.03 14.89
N ILE A 67 -4.66 -5.10 16.11
CA ILE A 67 -3.33 -5.62 16.34
C ILE A 67 -3.39 -7.14 16.12
N ARG A 68 -2.25 -7.77 15.88
CA ARG A 68 -2.17 -9.22 15.62
C ARG A 68 -2.85 -10.04 16.73
N GLU A 69 -2.70 -9.62 17.98
CA GLU A 69 -3.29 -10.28 19.14
C GLU A 69 -4.84 -10.25 19.10
N ASP A 70 -5.42 -9.17 18.59
CA ASP A 70 -6.89 -9.05 18.45
C ASP A 70 -7.41 -9.92 17.30
N ILE A 71 -6.62 -10.05 16.24
CA ILE A 71 -6.92 -10.94 15.11
C ILE A 71 -6.87 -12.41 15.57
N GLU A 72 -5.88 -12.77 16.37
CA GLU A 72 -5.76 -14.10 16.97
C GLU A 72 -6.95 -14.40 17.88
N TYR A 73 -7.34 -13.45 18.74
CA TYR A 73 -8.54 -13.58 19.59
C TYR A 73 -9.82 -13.78 18.76
N LEU A 74 -9.98 -13.01 17.69
CA LEU A 74 -11.14 -13.12 16.79
C LEU A 74 -11.19 -14.49 16.09
N LEU A 75 -10.03 -15.03 15.70
CA LEU A 75 -9.92 -16.37 15.12
C LEU A 75 -10.27 -17.46 16.13
N GLU A 76 -9.84 -17.34 17.38
CA GLU A 76 -10.25 -18.28 18.45
C GLU A 76 -11.76 -18.24 18.66
N LEU A 77 -12.35 -17.05 18.70
CA LEU A 77 -13.78 -16.85 18.91
C LEU A 77 -14.64 -17.51 17.80
N VAL A 78 -14.21 -17.37 16.54
CA VAL A 78 -14.85 -18.01 15.38
C VAL A 78 -14.66 -19.53 15.39
N ARG A 79 -13.49 -20.02 15.83
CA ARG A 79 -13.22 -21.45 15.92
C ARG A 79 -14.04 -22.12 17.01
N ASP A 80 -14.19 -21.47 18.15
CA ASP A 80 -14.93 -21.99 19.29
C ASP A 80 -16.43 -21.99 19.03
N ASN A 81 -16.97 -20.94 18.41
CA ASN A 81 -18.37 -20.89 18.00
C ASN A 81 -18.55 -20.13 16.68
N PRO A 82 -18.73 -20.82 15.54
CA PRO A 82 -18.91 -20.17 14.24
C PRO A 82 -20.30 -19.53 14.06
N THR A 83 -21.16 -19.57 15.08
CA THR A 83 -22.53 -19.05 15.06
C THR A 83 -22.64 -17.61 15.52
N TYR A 84 -21.56 -17.01 16.03
CA TYR A 84 -21.58 -15.63 16.50
C TYR A 84 -21.90 -14.65 15.37
N PHE A 85 -22.79 -13.70 15.66
CA PHE A 85 -23.05 -12.59 14.76
C PHE A 85 -21.97 -11.51 14.89
N LEU A 86 -21.84 -10.67 13.85
CA LEU A 86 -20.77 -9.66 13.81
C LEU A 86 -20.93 -8.59 14.89
N ASP A 87 -22.15 -8.28 15.30
CA ASP A 87 -22.48 -7.37 16.40
C ASP A 87 -22.14 -7.96 17.77
N GLU A 88 -22.32 -9.27 17.96
CA GLU A 88 -21.86 -9.99 19.15
C GLU A 88 -20.33 -9.97 19.23
N MET A 89 -19.64 -10.19 18.10
CA MET A 89 -18.18 -10.08 18.03
C MET A 89 -17.69 -8.66 18.31
N GLU A 90 -18.38 -7.63 17.82
CA GLU A 90 -18.09 -6.22 18.14
C GLU A 90 -18.20 -5.96 19.64
N HIS A 91 -19.25 -6.49 20.30
CA HIS A 91 -19.40 -6.36 21.74
C HIS A 91 -18.28 -7.07 22.51
N LEU A 92 -17.85 -8.25 22.05
CA LEU A 92 -16.78 -9.03 22.65
C LEU A 92 -15.41 -8.37 22.48
N LEU A 93 -15.12 -7.79 21.31
CA LEU A 93 -13.89 -7.00 21.09
C LEU A 93 -13.87 -5.72 21.94
N THR A 94 -15.02 -5.07 22.11
CA THR A 94 -15.14 -3.89 22.97
C THR A 94 -14.90 -4.25 24.44
N ASN A 95 -15.44 -5.38 24.92
CA ASN A 95 -15.36 -5.78 26.32
C ASN A 95 -14.04 -6.47 26.69
N ASN A 96 -13.48 -7.31 25.80
CA ASN A 96 -12.31 -8.15 26.10
C ASN A 96 -11.01 -7.57 25.54
N CYS A 97 -11.04 -6.89 24.39
CA CYS A 97 -9.87 -6.27 23.78
C CYS A 97 -9.80 -4.76 24.02
N PHE A 98 -10.86 -4.14 24.57
CA PHE A 98 -10.99 -2.68 24.72
C PHE A 98 -10.87 -1.90 23.40
N ILE A 99 -11.24 -2.52 22.28
CA ILE A 99 -11.18 -1.89 20.95
C ILE A 99 -12.58 -1.69 20.42
N SER A 100 -12.91 -0.43 20.12
CA SER A 100 -14.14 -0.09 19.41
C SER A 100 -13.89 -0.21 17.91
N VAL A 101 -14.28 -1.36 17.35
CA VAL A 101 -14.19 -1.65 15.92
C VAL A 101 -15.59 -1.92 15.39
N HIS A 102 -15.99 -1.19 14.34
CA HIS A 102 -17.29 -1.39 13.71
C HIS A 102 -17.38 -2.76 13.04
N PHE A 103 -18.54 -3.42 13.10
CA PHE A 103 -18.78 -4.75 12.51
C PHE A 103 -18.31 -4.93 11.05
N THR A 104 -18.31 -3.85 10.24
CA THR A 104 -17.82 -3.90 8.85
C THR A 104 -16.32 -4.19 8.75
N MET A 105 -15.52 -3.68 9.69
CA MET A 105 -14.10 -3.97 9.74
C MET A 105 -13.85 -5.43 10.15
N ILE A 106 -14.63 -5.95 11.11
CA ILE A 106 -14.59 -7.37 11.50
C ILE A 106 -14.90 -8.26 10.29
N HIS A 107 -15.97 -7.95 9.56
CA HIS A 107 -16.35 -8.69 8.36
C HIS A 107 -15.24 -8.71 7.30
N GLN A 108 -14.66 -7.55 7.00
CA GLN A 108 -13.57 -7.45 6.03
C GLN A 108 -12.32 -8.21 6.47
N GLN A 109 -11.99 -8.20 7.77
CA GLN A 109 -10.86 -8.98 8.29
C GLN A 109 -11.13 -10.48 8.16
N LEU A 110 -12.34 -10.93 8.48
CA LEU A 110 -12.75 -12.33 8.31
C LEU A 110 -12.65 -12.78 6.84
N GLU A 111 -13.10 -11.94 5.91
CA GLU A 111 -12.96 -12.20 4.47
C GLU A 111 -11.48 -12.27 4.04
N GLN A 112 -10.62 -11.36 4.53
CA GLN A 112 -9.19 -11.38 4.26
C GLN A 112 -8.51 -12.65 4.79
N LEU A 113 -8.98 -13.17 5.92
CA LEU A 113 -8.50 -14.41 6.53
C LEU A 113 -9.06 -15.67 5.84
N GLY A 114 -9.86 -15.51 4.78
CA GLY A 114 -10.43 -16.61 4.01
C GLY A 114 -11.63 -17.29 4.68
N MET A 115 -12.19 -16.69 5.74
CA MET A 115 -13.43 -17.14 6.37
C MET A 115 -14.62 -16.70 5.51
N SER A 116 -14.87 -17.45 4.43
CA SER A 116 -15.98 -17.19 3.53
C SER A 116 -17.27 -17.79 4.11
N ARG A 117 -18.37 -17.02 4.07
CA ARG A 117 -19.73 -17.52 4.34
C ARG A 117 -19.99 -18.78 3.51
N LYS A 118 -20.45 -19.85 4.17
CA LYS A 118 -21.25 -20.88 3.51
C LYS A 118 -22.70 -20.44 3.41
#